data_AF-A0A1A9BMU9-F1
#
_entry.id   AF-A0A1A9BMU9-F1
#
_cell.length_a   1.000
_cell.length_b   1.000
_cell.length_c   1.000
_cell.angle_alpha   90.00
_cell.angle_beta   90.00
_cell.angle_gamma   90.00
#
_symmetry.space_group_name_H-M   'P 1'
#
loop_
_entity.id
_entity.type
_entity.pdbx_description
1 polymer ?
#
loop_
_entity_poly.entity_id
_entity_poly.type
_entity_poly.pdbx_seq_one_letter_code
_entity_poly.pdbx_strand_id
1 'polypeptide(L)'
;MTLAQLHYTSAPPGPDGSGFRFTAVSAGVPQGLLREAEQLIGYEPPRDCPARPDAEELKRFPKSFSCSELSDGGRLLSRSVYTGADYSGRWGNFHAHALHLPPGARLPDGALPITAWESPRWADSTPPGGRPVPVDRFEPSGLLRRDALVAFAASRAAWLAPFFADLGAVTRDPGAGQIVLVEHDSADVAQWIALACAVLPREEAHRLTFTTYTRRPQQARQQIVGAVPSSERVASDHRYRVHDCTGRPPAEPVPDTWAEVCARVWTAGRPDLFRDAGDGLGPLTVAALTAGIALRSDARAVAAR
;
A
#
# COMPACT_ATOMS: atom_id res chain seq x y z
N MET A 1 23.14 0.69 6.93
CA MET A 1 22.75 2.10 6.74
C MET A 1 21.55 2.38 7.63
N THR A 2 21.49 3.54 8.27
CA THR A 2 20.31 3.97 9.04
C THR A 2 19.43 4.84 8.14
N LEU A 3 18.17 4.45 7.96
CA LEU A 3 17.20 5.22 7.18
C LEU A 3 16.87 6.54 7.90
N ALA A 4 16.76 7.63 7.14
CA ALA A 4 16.39 8.92 7.70
C ALA A 4 14.90 8.93 8.04
N GLN A 5 14.56 9.44 9.23
CA GLN A 5 13.20 9.38 9.78
C GLN A 5 12.64 10.78 10.02
N LEU A 6 11.33 10.91 9.82
CA LEU A 6 10.56 12.13 9.96
C LEU A 6 9.32 11.83 10.81
N HIS A 7 9.05 12.66 11.81
CA HIS A 7 7.81 12.63 12.58
C HIS A 7 7.08 13.95 12.40
N TYR A 8 5.79 13.87 12.12
CA TYR A 8 4.94 15.02 11.85
C TYR A 8 3.63 14.90 12.62
N THR A 9 3.30 15.94 13.40
CA THR A 9 2.05 16.03 14.17
C THR A 9 1.81 17.45 14.65
N SER A 10 0.64 17.72 15.21
CA SER A 10 0.34 19.00 15.87
C SER A 10 1.15 19.13 17.17
N ALA A 11 1.87 20.23 17.34
CA ALA A 11 2.74 20.47 18.49
C ALA A 11 2.58 21.87 19.11
N PRO A 12 2.83 22.03 20.43
CA PRO A 12 2.75 23.31 21.13
C PRO A 12 3.65 24.40 20.51
N PRO A 13 3.39 25.69 20.80
CA PRO A 13 4.25 26.78 20.36
C PRO A 13 5.73 26.52 20.69
N GLY A 14 6.58 26.73 19.69
CA GLY A 14 8.03 26.59 19.77
C GLY A 14 8.72 27.51 18.79
N PRO A 15 10.06 27.43 18.65
CA PRO A 15 10.84 28.28 17.75
C PRO A 15 10.31 28.26 16.30
N ASP A 16 9.79 27.10 15.88
CA ASP A 16 9.27 26.86 14.53
C ASP A 16 7.74 27.03 14.43
N GLY A 17 7.12 27.82 15.32
CA GLY A 17 5.68 28.14 15.30
C GLY A 17 4.80 27.22 16.15
N SER A 18 3.54 27.04 15.78
CA SER A 18 2.57 26.17 16.48
C SER A 18 1.69 25.43 15.48
N GLY A 19 1.15 24.26 15.85
CA GLY A 19 0.30 23.45 14.99
C GLY A 19 1.07 22.33 14.31
N PHE A 20 0.59 21.89 13.15
CA PHE A 20 1.20 20.77 12.42
C PHE A 20 2.57 21.14 11.87
N ARG A 21 3.57 20.32 12.20
CA ARG A 21 4.95 20.45 11.74
C ARG A 21 5.72 19.16 11.94
N PHE A 22 6.95 19.12 11.41
CA PHE A 22 7.90 18.09 11.79
C PHE A 22 8.39 18.30 13.23
N THR A 23 8.18 17.30 14.08
CA THR A 23 8.54 17.33 15.50
C THR A 23 9.83 16.57 15.83
N ALA A 24 10.25 15.69 14.93
CA ALA A 24 11.54 15.02 14.98
C ALA A 24 12.00 14.68 13.56
N VAL A 25 13.27 14.96 13.24
CA VAL A 25 13.86 14.75 11.91
C VAL A 25 15.28 14.23 12.09
N SER A 26 15.66 13.19 11.35
CA SER A 26 17.04 12.72 11.32
C SER A 26 17.99 13.81 10.78
N ALA A 27 19.22 13.84 11.28
CA ALA A 27 20.21 14.80 10.82
C ALA A 27 20.50 14.67 9.31
N GLY A 28 20.72 15.79 8.63
CA GLY A 28 21.09 15.82 7.22
C GLY A 28 19.93 15.71 6.22
N VAL A 29 18.68 15.68 6.67
CA VAL A 29 17.51 15.72 5.77
C VAL A 29 17.38 17.13 5.16
N PRO A 30 17.37 17.28 3.82
CA PRO A 30 17.23 18.58 3.17
C PRO A 30 15.83 19.19 3.35
N GLN A 31 15.75 20.52 3.42
CA GLN A 31 14.48 21.27 3.52
C GLN A 31 13.55 21.06 2.31
N GLY A 32 14.11 20.82 1.11
CA GLY A 32 13.32 20.48 -0.07
C GLY A 32 12.53 19.18 0.11
N LEU A 33 13.19 18.16 0.68
CA LEU A 33 12.58 16.87 0.99
C LEU A 33 11.47 17.01 2.04
N LEU A 34 11.69 17.80 3.09
CA LEU A 34 10.66 18.04 4.12
C LEU A 34 9.39 18.65 3.52
N ARG A 35 9.54 19.66 2.64
CA ARG A 35 8.39 20.28 1.95
C ARG A 35 7.65 19.30 1.05
N GLU A 36 8.37 18.45 0.34
CA GLU A 36 7.75 17.42 -0.50
C GLU A 36 7.05 16.35 0.35
N ALA A 37 7.68 15.88 1.42
CA ALA A 37 7.12 14.91 2.34
C ALA A 37 5.83 15.42 3.01
N GLU A 38 5.78 16.69 3.39
CA GLU A 38 4.59 17.31 3.98
C GLU A 38 3.35 17.18 3.07
N GLN A 39 3.52 17.23 1.75
CA GLN A 39 2.43 17.06 0.78
C GLN A 39 1.94 15.61 0.65
N LEU A 40 2.70 14.63 1.17
CA LEU A 40 2.45 13.20 0.99
C LEU A 40 1.97 12.48 2.26
N ILE A 41 2.26 13.03 3.44
CA ILE A 41 2.01 12.39 4.75
C ILE A 41 0.68 12.76 5.40
N GLY A 42 -0.08 13.67 4.78
CA GLY A 42 -1.35 14.16 5.31
C GLY A 42 -2.35 13.04 5.59
N TYR A 43 -3.16 13.20 6.63
CA TYR A 43 -4.21 12.26 6.99
C TYR A 43 -5.53 13.00 7.22
N GLU A 44 -6.60 12.45 6.65
CA GLU A 44 -7.96 12.94 6.87
C GLU A 44 -8.83 11.72 7.22
N PRO A 45 -9.56 11.72 8.36
CA PRO A 45 -10.38 10.58 8.74
C PRO A 45 -11.59 10.40 7.81
N PRO A 46 -12.17 9.18 7.73
CA PRO A 46 -13.42 8.97 7.00
C PRO A 46 -14.53 9.90 7.50
N ARG A 47 -15.42 10.35 6.59
CA ARG A 47 -16.51 11.28 6.93
C ARG A 47 -17.48 10.70 7.98
N ASP A 48 -17.67 9.39 7.95
CA ASP A 48 -18.64 8.69 8.79
C ASP A 48 -18.05 8.29 10.15
N CYS A 49 -16.77 8.58 10.40
CA CYS A 49 -16.17 8.35 11.71
C CYS A 49 -16.63 9.41 12.73
N PRO A 50 -16.74 9.05 14.02
CA PRO A 50 -17.06 10.00 15.08
C PRO A 50 -16.10 11.20 15.10
N ALA A 51 -16.63 12.41 15.31
CA ALA A 51 -15.82 13.62 15.42
C ALA A 51 -14.95 13.65 16.70
N ARG A 52 -15.38 12.95 17.75
CA ARG A 52 -14.72 12.87 19.06
C ARG A 52 -14.70 11.42 19.56
N PRO A 53 -13.91 10.55 18.90
CA PRO A 53 -13.91 9.14 19.23
C PRO A 53 -13.34 8.87 20.63
N ASP A 54 -13.85 7.84 21.29
CA ASP A 54 -13.17 7.23 22.43
C ASP A 54 -11.97 6.36 21.99
N ALA A 55 -11.30 5.74 22.96
CA ALA A 55 -10.10 4.93 22.71
C ALA A 55 -10.37 3.66 21.87
N GLU A 56 -11.56 3.07 21.95
CA GLU A 56 -11.92 1.88 21.16
C GLU A 56 -12.37 2.27 19.76
N GLU A 57 -13.12 3.36 19.63
CA GLU A 57 -13.48 3.94 18.34
C GLU A 57 -12.24 4.38 17.56
N LEU A 58 -11.23 4.94 18.25
CA LEU A 58 -9.98 5.37 17.63
C LEU A 58 -9.25 4.22 16.90
N LYS A 59 -9.32 3.00 17.44
CA LYS A 59 -8.71 1.81 16.82
C LYS A 59 -9.34 1.43 15.48
N ARG A 60 -10.57 1.89 15.20
CA ARG A 60 -11.29 1.63 13.95
C ARG A 60 -10.96 2.62 12.84
N PHE A 61 -10.19 3.68 13.14
CA PHE A 61 -9.75 4.61 12.10
C PHE A 61 -8.73 3.90 11.20
N PRO A 62 -8.87 4.04 9.87
CA PRO A 62 -7.96 3.38 8.93
C PRO A 62 -6.54 3.90 9.11
N LYS A 63 -5.56 3.02 8.92
CA LYS A 63 -4.15 3.40 8.96
C LYS A 63 -3.72 3.70 7.53
N SER A 64 -3.24 4.93 7.27
CA SER A 64 -2.63 5.25 5.99
C SER A 64 -1.19 4.80 6.02
N PHE A 65 -0.82 3.88 5.14
CA PHE A 65 0.56 3.49 4.89
C PHE A 65 0.86 3.60 3.42
N SER A 66 1.89 4.34 3.09
CA SER A 66 2.19 4.68 1.71
C SER A 66 3.65 4.52 1.38
N CYS A 67 3.90 4.13 0.13
CA CYS A 67 5.18 4.21 -0.53
C CYS A 67 5.03 5.15 -1.73
N SER A 68 5.66 6.32 -1.65
CA SER A 68 5.66 7.34 -2.69
C SER A 68 7.04 7.48 -3.30
N GLU A 69 7.12 7.70 -4.61
CA GLU A 69 8.33 8.18 -5.27
C GLU A 69 8.49 9.69 -5.02
N LEU A 70 9.74 10.13 -4.82
CA LEU A 70 10.12 11.51 -4.60
C LEU A 70 10.78 12.12 -5.84
N SER A 71 10.81 13.44 -5.91
CA SER A 71 11.42 14.20 -7.00
C SER A 71 12.92 13.94 -7.22
N ASP A 72 13.64 13.47 -6.19
CA ASP A 72 15.05 13.09 -6.26
C ASP A 72 15.27 11.65 -6.76
N GLY A 73 14.21 10.91 -7.06
CA GLY A 73 14.24 9.48 -7.40
C GLY A 73 14.31 8.55 -6.19
N GLY A 74 14.29 9.10 -4.98
CA GLY A 74 14.14 8.39 -3.73
C GLY A 74 12.70 7.98 -3.47
N ARG A 75 12.47 7.41 -2.29
CA ARG A 75 11.12 7.00 -1.85
C ARG A 75 10.84 7.47 -0.44
N LEU A 76 9.58 7.81 -0.20
CA LEU A 76 9.05 8.06 1.12
C LEU A 76 8.12 6.91 1.51
N LEU A 77 8.50 6.17 2.54
CA LEU A 77 7.62 5.21 3.19
C LEU A 77 7.02 5.89 4.41
N SER A 78 5.70 6.05 4.47
CA SER A 78 5.06 6.77 5.57
C SER A 78 3.90 6.01 6.16
N ARG A 79 3.71 6.15 7.46
CA ARG A 79 2.52 5.69 8.17
C ARG A 79 1.89 6.86 8.90
N SER A 80 0.64 7.14 8.60
CA SER A 80 -0.16 8.16 9.26
C SER A 80 -1.38 7.56 9.95
N VAL A 81 -1.59 7.94 11.20
CA VAL A 81 -2.71 7.46 12.03
C VAL A 81 -3.40 8.62 12.74
N TYR A 82 -4.74 8.53 12.83
CA TYR A 82 -5.51 9.48 13.62
C TYR A 82 -5.19 9.33 15.11
N THR A 83 -4.96 10.43 15.81
CA THR A 83 -4.59 10.44 17.24
C THR A 83 -5.60 11.21 18.10
N GLY A 84 -6.72 11.64 17.53
CA GLY A 84 -7.79 12.32 18.26
C GLY A 84 -7.56 13.82 18.43
N ALA A 85 -7.52 14.29 19.68
CA ALA A 85 -7.26 15.70 19.99
C ALA A 85 -5.77 16.04 19.97
N ASP A 86 -5.42 17.26 19.58
CA ASP A 86 -4.07 17.80 19.72
C ASP A 86 -3.81 18.36 21.14
N TYR A 87 -2.62 18.91 21.36
CA TYR A 87 -2.20 19.51 22.63
C TYR A 87 -3.12 20.63 23.14
N SER A 88 -3.93 21.24 22.26
CA SER A 88 -4.88 22.31 22.62
C SER A 88 -6.29 21.78 22.91
N GLY A 89 -6.50 20.45 22.80
CA GLY A 89 -7.82 19.83 22.89
C GLY A 89 -8.64 19.91 21.59
N ARG A 90 -8.05 20.42 20.50
CA ARG A 90 -8.70 20.49 19.20
C ARG A 90 -8.65 19.12 18.51
N TRP A 91 -9.81 18.60 18.16
CA TRP A 91 -9.97 17.34 17.42
C TRP A 91 -9.53 17.48 15.96
N GLY A 92 -9.04 16.40 15.38
CA GLY A 92 -8.49 16.40 14.03
C GLY A 92 -6.99 16.07 13.97
N ASN A 93 -6.37 15.69 15.08
CA ASN A 93 -4.94 15.42 15.13
C ASN A 93 -4.60 14.05 14.53
N PHE A 94 -3.42 13.97 13.92
CA PHE A 94 -2.82 12.73 13.46
C PHE A 94 -1.32 12.75 13.72
N HIS A 95 -0.73 11.56 13.70
CA HIS A 95 0.71 11.40 13.71
C HIS A 95 1.14 10.68 12.44
N ALA A 96 2.10 11.26 11.73
CA ALA A 96 2.81 10.61 10.65
C ALA A 96 4.24 10.30 11.07
N HIS A 97 4.64 9.04 10.91
CA HIS A 97 6.02 8.59 10.98
C HIS A 97 6.45 8.16 9.57
N ALA A 98 7.52 8.75 9.03
CA ALA A 98 7.99 8.49 7.68
C ALA A 98 9.49 8.20 7.64
N LEU A 99 9.87 7.42 6.64
CA LEU A 99 11.23 7.01 6.36
C LEU A 99 11.58 7.39 4.93
N HIS A 100 12.71 8.06 4.78
CA HIS A 100 13.28 8.36 3.49
C HIS A 100 14.27 7.25 3.06
N LEU A 101 14.00 6.67 1.90
CA LEU A 101 14.90 5.78 1.19
C LEU A 101 15.57 6.58 0.06
N PRO A 102 16.89 6.80 0.11
CA PRO A 102 17.60 7.45 -0.98
C PRO A 102 17.41 6.73 -2.32
N PRO A 103 17.70 7.39 -3.47
CA PRO A 103 17.60 6.77 -4.78
C PRO A 103 18.36 5.45 -4.86
N GLY A 104 17.68 4.39 -5.32
CA GLY A 104 18.24 3.04 -5.42
C GLY A 104 18.38 2.27 -4.10
N ALA A 105 18.12 2.90 -2.95
CA ALA A 105 18.12 2.22 -1.66
C ALA A 105 16.88 1.33 -1.51
N ARG A 106 17.05 0.20 -0.81
CA ARG A 106 15.98 -0.72 -0.43
C ARG A 106 15.84 -0.76 1.07
N LEU A 107 14.72 -1.30 1.55
CA LEU A 107 14.60 -1.66 2.96
C LEU A 107 15.66 -2.72 3.33
N PRO A 108 16.02 -2.84 4.62
CA PRO A 108 16.88 -3.91 5.12
C PRO A 108 16.48 -5.29 4.59
N ASP A 109 17.48 -6.15 4.38
CA ASP A 109 17.32 -7.50 3.79
C ASP A 109 16.68 -7.53 2.39
N GLY A 110 16.60 -6.37 1.72
CA GLY A 110 15.91 -6.23 0.44
C GLY A 110 14.40 -6.41 0.58
N ALA A 111 13.82 -6.20 1.77
CA ALA A 111 12.38 -6.30 1.99
C ALA A 111 11.59 -5.36 1.06
N LEU A 112 10.39 -5.77 0.67
CA LEU A 112 9.50 -4.92 -0.15
C LEU A 112 8.83 -3.86 0.74
N PRO A 113 8.55 -2.64 0.24
CA PRO A 113 7.94 -1.59 1.07
C PRO A 113 6.67 -2.03 1.80
N ILE A 114 5.81 -2.83 1.14
CA ILE A 114 4.56 -3.31 1.74
C ILE A 114 4.78 -4.20 2.98
N THR A 115 5.92 -4.90 3.09
CA THR A 115 6.16 -5.78 4.24
C THR A 115 6.40 -5.00 5.53
N ALA A 116 6.66 -3.70 5.47
CA ALA A 116 6.74 -2.85 6.65
C ALA A 116 5.36 -2.43 7.17
N TRP A 117 4.24 -2.76 6.49
CA TRP A 117 2.89 -2.53 7.01
C TRP A 117 2.74 -3.10 8.42
N GLU A 118 2.21 -2.28 9.34
CA GLU A 118 2.00 -2.63 10.76
C GLU A 118 3.23 -3.16 11.51
N SER A 119 4.44 -2.91 11.01
CA SER A 119 5.66 -3.19 11.77
C SER A 119 5.63 -2.44 13.12
N PRO A 120 6.09 -3.07 14.22
CA PRO A 120 6.19 -2.41 15.52
C PRO A 120 7.20 -1.25 15.53
N ARG A 121 7.98 -1.07 14.46
CA ARG A 121 8.90 0.06 14.28
C ARG A 121 8.20 1.37 13.96
N TRP A 122 6.90 1.34 13.65
CA TRP A 122 6.16 2.58 13.44
C TRP A 122 5.71 3.21 14.76
N ALA A 123 6.05 4.48 14.94
CA ALA A 123 5.53 5.30 16.03
C ALA A 123 4.14 5.87 15.70
N ASP A 124 3.39 6.18 16.75
CA ASP A 124 2.14 6.95 16.75
C ASP A 124 2.28 8.29 17.48
N SER A 125 3.49 8.63 17.91
CA SER A 125 3.82 9.82 18.68
C SER A 125 5.27 10.25 18.44
N THR A 126 5.55 11.52 18.73
CA THR A 126 6.91 12.07 18.61
C THR A 126 7.85 11.35 19.59
N PRO A 127 9.04 10.91 19.15
CA PRO A 127 9.99 10.23 20.04
C PRO A 127 10.44 11.17 21.18
N PRO A 128 10.64 10.64 22.40
CA PRO A 128 11.17 11.42 23.50
C PRO A 128 12.49 12.11 23.14
N GLY A 129 12.60 13.41 23.44
CA GLY A 129 13.78 14.20 23.11
C GLY A 129 13.96 14.52 21.62
N GLY A 130 12.98 14.21 20.76
CA GLY A 130 12.98 14.59 19.34
C GLY A 130 14.01 13.84 18.49
N ARG A 131 14.53 12.71 18.99
CA ARG A 131 15.55 11.90 18.30
C ARG A 131 14.96 10.54 17.91
N PRO A 132 14.75 10.29 16.61
CA PRO A 132 14.27 8.99 16.15
C PRO A 132 15.27 7.88 16.47
N VAL A 133 14.76 6.73 16.95
CA VAL A 133 15.58 5.53 17.18
C VAL A 133 15.86 4.86 15.83
N PRO A 134 17.12 4.56 15.46
CA PRO A 134 17.43 3.92 14.19
C PRO A 134 16.60 2.66 13.91
N VAL A 135 16.11 2.55 12.68
CA VAL A 135 15.43 1.32 12.21
C VAL A 135 16.41 0.50 11.39
N ASP A 136 16.74 -0.68 11.91
CA ASP A 136 17.69 -1.64 11.35
C ASP A 136 17.01 -2.80 10.62
N ARG A 137 15.73 -3.08 10.95
CA ARG A 137 14.92 -4.12 10.33
C ARG A 137 13.43 -3.83 10.45
N PHE A 138 12.62 -4.44 9.58
CA PHE A 138 11.15 -4.46 9.70
C PHE A 138 10.66 -5.89 9.88
N GLU A 139 9.96 -6.14 10.97
CA GLU A 139 9.19 -7.36 11.16
C GLU A 139 7.91 -7.30 10.32
N PRO A 140 7.67 -8.26 9.40
CA PRO A 140 6.44 -8.29 8.61
C PRO A 140 5.19 -8.48 9.47
N SER A 141 4.09 -7.81 9.10
CA SER A 141 2.78 -8.05 9.72
C SER A 141 2.32 -9.50 9.54
N GLY A 142 1.64 -10.02 10.57
CA GLY A 142 1.00 -11.33 10.56
C GLY A 142 -0.03 -11.49 9.43
N LEU A 143 -0.66 -10.38 9.02
CA LEU A 143 -1.63 -10.36 7.92
C LEU A 143 -0.99 -10.60 6.55
N LEU A 144 0.33 -10.37 6.43
CA LEU A 144 1.07 -10.57 5.19
C LEU A 144 1.75 -11.94 5.14
N ARG A 145 1.43 -12.85 6.07
CA ARG A 145 1.89 -14.23 6.03
C ARG A 145 1.17 -14.98 4.92
N ARG A 146 1.86 -15.98 4.35
CA ARG A 146 1.37 -16.80 3.24
C ARG A 146 -0.06 -17.29 3.43
N ASP A 147 -0.36 -17.92 4.57
CA ASP A 147 -1.67 -18.54 4.80
C ASP A 147 -2.80 -17.50 4.89
N ALA A 148 -2.50 -16.33 5.48
CA ALA A 148 -3.44 -15.20 5.53
C ALA A 148 -3.71 -14.65 4.13
N LEU A 149 -2.67 -14.44 3.31
CA LEU A 149 -2.82 -13.97 1.94
C LEU A 149 -3.56 -14.97 1.05
N VAL A 150 -3.34 -16.28 1.23
CA VAL A 150 -4.10 -17.32 0.51
C VAL A 150 -5.58 -17.28 0.91
N ALA A 151 -5.89 -17.20 2.20
CA ALA A 151 -7.27 -17.08 2.68
C ALA A 151 -7.95 -15.81 2.15
N PHE A 152 -7.23 -14.68 2.18
CA PHE A 152 -7.69 -13.41 1.64
C PHE A 152 -7.99 -13.50 0.14
N ALA A 153 -7.05 -14.03 -0.64
CA ALA A 153 -7.22 -14.20 -2.09
C ALA A 153 -8.43 -15.10 -2.42
N ALA A 154 -8.63 -16.19 -1.68
CA ALA A 154 -9.81 -17.04 -1.83
C ALA A 154 -11.11 -16.28 -1.52
N SER A 155 -11.13 -15.43 -0.49
CA SER A 155 -12.30 -14.61 -0.13
C SER A 155 -12.61 -13.51 -1.16
N ARG A 156 -11.63 -13.13 -1.99
CA ARG A 156 -11.75 -12.09 -3.03
C ARG A 156 -11.59 -12.65 -4.45
N ALA A 157 -11.80 -13.94 -4.65
CA ALA A 157 -11.49 -14.63 -5.90
C ALA A 157 -12.10 -13.96 -7.15
N ALA A 158 -13.32 -13.42 -7.04
CA ALA A 158 -14.00 -12.75 -8.15
C ALA A 158 -13.32 -11.43 -8.60
N TRP A 159 -12.55 -10.78 -7.74
CA TRP A 159 -11.86 -9.51 -8.05
C TRP A 159 -10.40 -9.70 -8.47
N LEU A 160 -9.80 -10.89 -8.24
CA LEU A 160 -8.37 -11.12 -8.48
C LEU A 160 -7.95 -10.89 -9.93
N ALA A 161 -8.63 -11.53 -10.90
CA ALA A 161 -8.25 -11.41 -12.31
C ALA A 161 -8.43 -9.97 -12.84
N PRO A 162 -9.54 -9.25 -12.55
CA PRO A 162 -9.67 -7.84 -12.92
C PRO A 162 -8.56 -6.97 -12.33
N PHE A 163 -8.28 -7.15 -11.05
CA PHE A 163 -7.22 -6.42 -10.36
C PHE A 163 -5.85 -6.67 -10.98
N PHE A 164 -5.51 -7.92 -11.28
CA PHE A 164 -4.23 -8.23 -11.90
C PHE A 164 -4.15 -7.69 -13.34
N ALA A 165 -5.22 -7.72 -14.13
CA ALA A 165 -5.18 -7.14 -15.47
C ALA A 165 -4.87 -5.64 -15.43
N ASP A 166 -5.47 -4.93 -14.48
CA ASP A 166 -5.23 -3.51 -14.26
C ASP A 166 -3.83 -3.24 -13.70
N LEU A 167 -3.34 -4.09 -12.81
CA LEU A 167 -1.95 -4.06 -12.31
C LEU A 167 -0.96 -4.18 -13.46
N GLY A 168 -1.15 -5.18 -14.34
CA GLY A 168 -0.28 -5.39 -15.48
C GLY A 168 -0.32 -4.25 -16.50
N ALA A 169 -1.44 -3.51 -16.60
CA ALA A 169 -1.52 -2.31 -17.42
C ALA A 169 -0.72 -1.14 -16.80
N VAL A 170 -0.90 -0.88 -15.50
CA VAL A 170 -0.26 0.23 -14.78
C VAL A 170 1.25 0.04 -14.59
N THR A 171 1.74 -1.20 -14.51
CA THR A 171 3.18 -1.45 -14.43
C THR A 171 3.90 -1.33 -15.77
N ARG A 172 3.22 -1.64 -16.89
CA ARG A 172 3.76 -1.49 -18.25
C ARG A 172 3.71 -0.06 -18.76
N ASP A 173 2.68 0.69 -18.40
CA ASP A 173 2.49 2.08 -18.81
C ASP A 173 2.07 2.93 -17.60
N PRO A 174 2.98 3.76 -17.04
CA PRO A 174 2.65 4.69 -15.98
C PRO A 174 1.54 5.70 -16.35
N GLY A 175 1.26 5.89 -17.65
CA GLY A 175 0.16 6.69 -18.17
C GLY A 175 -1.20 5.98 -18.16
N ALA A 176 -1.26 4.67 -17.86
CA ALA A 176 -2.49 3.87 -17.86
C ALA A 176 -3.46 4.20 -16.70
N GLY A 177 -3.11 5.18 -15.86
CA GLY A 177 -3.90 5.64 -14.73
C GLY A 177 -3.53 4.97 -13.42
N GLN A 178 -4.48 4.99 -12.48
CA GLN A 178 -4.33 4.47 -11.14
C GLN A 178 -5.40 3.41 -10.84
N ILE A 179 -5.05 2.48 -9.96
CA ILE A 179 -5.97 1.48 -9.42
C ILE A 179 -6.50 1.99 -8.08
N VAL A 180 -7.81 2.10 -7.95
CA VAL A 180 -8.48 2.46 -6.70
C VAL A 180 -9.10 1.20 -6.10
N LEU A 181 -8.66 0.82 -4.90
CA LEU A 181 -9.21 -0.30 -4.14
C LEU A 181 -10.14 0.24 -3.05
N VAL A 182 -11.40 -0.16 -3.07
CA VAL A 182 -12.36 0.16 -2.01
C VAL A 182 -12.60 -1.09 -1.17
N GLU A 183 -12.15 -1.06 0.07
CA GLU A 183 -12.29 -2.13 1.07
C GLU A 183 -12.79 -1.56 2.39
N HIS A 184 -13.41 -2.39 3.22
CA HIS A 184 -13.90 -1.95 4.53
C HIS A 184 -12.77 -1.55 5.50
N ASP A 185 -11.57 -2.12 5.32
CA ASP A 185 -10.40 -1.83 6.14
C ASP A 185 -9.15 -1.59 5.26
N SER A 186 -8.34 -0.62 5.65
CA SER A 186 -6.98 -0.40 5.13
C SER A 186 -6.07 -1.64 5.19
N ALA A 187 -6.32 -2.56 6.13
CA ALA A 187 -5.62 -3.83 6.23
C ALA A 187 -5.89 -4.76 5.04
N ASP A 188 -7.11 -4.77 4.51
CA ASP A 188 -7.46 -5.55 3.32
C ASP A 188 -6.81 -4.94 2.07
N VAL A 189 -6.72 -3.61 1.98
CA VAL A 189 -5.93 -2.94 0.93
C VAL A 189 -4.45 -3.34 1.01
N ALA A 190 -3.88 -3.42 2.21
CA ALA A 190 -2.50 -3.87 2.40
C ALA A 190 -2.28 -5.31 1.90
N GLN A 191 -3.26 -6.19 2.12
CA GLN A 191 -3.23 -7.57 1.59
C GLN A 191 -3.28 -7.58 0.06
N TRP A 192 -4.15 -6.78 -0.58
CA TRP A 192 -4.17 -6.61 -2.04
C TRP A 192 -2.81 -6.17 -2.61
N ILE A 193 -2.18 -5.17 -1.98
CA ILE A 193 -0.86 -4.69 -2.39
C ILE A 193 0.20 -5.80 -2.23
N ALA A 194 0.10 -6.61 -1.16
CA ALA A 194 0.99 -7.76 -0.99
C ALA A 194 0.77 -8.86 -2.06
N LEU A 195 -0.47 -9.11 -2.46
CA LEU A 195 -0.77 -10.00 -3.60
C LEU A 195 -0.16 -9.45 -4.90
N ALA A 196 -0.29 -8.15 -5.16
CA ALA A 196 0.30 -7.48 -6.32
C ALA A 196 1.83 -7.63 -6.32
N CYS A 197 2.49 -7.31 -5.22
CA CYS A 197 3.93 -7.45 -5.06
C CYS A 197 4.44 -8.89 -5.29
N ALA A 198 3.63 -9.91 -5.03
CA ALA A 198 4.01 -11.30 -5.20
C ALA A 198 3.92 -11.80 -6.65
N VAL A 199 3.08 -11.19 -7.48
CA VAL A 199 2.91 -11.60 -8.90
C VAL A 199 3.80 -10.79 -9.84
N LEU A 200 4.33 -9.66 -9.39
CA LEU A 200 5.20 -8.80 -10.17
C LEU A 200 6.67 -9.29 -10.14
N PRO A 201 7.42 -9.06 -11.22
CA PRO A 201 8.88 -9.18 -11.18
C PRO A 201 9.45 -8.37 -10.02
N ARG A 202 10.50 -8.90 -9.39
CA ARG A 202 11.00 -8.35 -8.12
C ARG A 202 11.35 -6.86 -8.19
N GLU A 203 11.93 -6.41 -9.30
CA GLU A 203 12.29 -5.02 -9.50
C GLU A 203 11.07 -4.11 -9.67
N GLU A 204 9.99 -4.59 -10.29
CA GLU A 204 8.72 -3.86 -10.37
C GLU A 204 8.03 -3.80 -9.02
N ALA A 205 8.05 -4.89 -8.25
CA ALA A 205 7.48 -4.92 -6.90
C ALA A 205 8.18 -3.92 -5.95
N HIS A 206 9.50 -3.71 -6.10
CA HIS A 206 10.23 -2.67 -5.37
C HIS A 206 9.87 -1.26 -5.83
N ARG A 207 9.47 -1.10 -7.10
CA ARG A 207 9.10 0.20 -7.66
C ARG A 207 7.64 0.58 -7.47
N LEU A 208 6.77 -0.38 -7.15
CA LEU A 208 5.34 -0.16 -6.95
C LEU A 208 5.10 0.94 -5.89
N THR A 209 4.33 1.95 -6.26
CA THR A 209 3.87 2.99 -5.34
C THR A 209 2.44 2.72 -4.90
N PHE A 210 2.15 2.96 -3.63
CA PHE A 210 0.82 2.68 -3.07
C PHE A 210 0.48 3.56 -1.88
N THR A 211 -0.81 3.66 -1.56
CA THR A 211 -1.31 4.05 -0.25
C THR A 211 -2.44 3.12 0.18
N THR A 212 -2.44 2.62 1.42
CA THR A 212 -3.51 1.76 1.94
C THR A 212 -4.80 2.53 2.28
N TYR A 213 -4.69 3.85 2.45
CA TYR A 213 -5.83 4.69 2.76
C TYR A 213 -5.59 6.16 2.38
N THR A 214 -6.58 6.75 1.71
CA THR A 214 -6.79 8.19 1.62
C THR A 214 -8.29 8.50 1.54
N ARG A 215 -8.69 9.65 2.10
CA ARG A 215 -10.06 10.18 1.93
C ARG A 215 -10.29 10.76 0.53
N ARG A 216 -9.22 11.08 -0.21
CA ARG A 216 -9.26 11.79 -1.49
C ARG A 216 -8.46 11.02 -2.55
N PRO A 217 -8.98 9.88 -3.04
CA PRO A 217 -8.26 9.04 -3.99
C PRO A 217 -7.85 9.76 -5.28
N GLN A 218 -8.64 10.75 -5.74
CA GLN A 218 -8.32 11.53 -6.95
C GLN A 218 -7.15 12.52 -6.77
N GLN A 219 -6.69 12.75 -5.54
CA GLN A 219 -5.53 13.60 -5.24
C GLN A 219 -4.26 12.78 -4.95
N ALA A 220 -4.40 11.46 -4.82
CA ALA A 220 -3.28 10.55 -4.60
C ALA A 220 -2.42 10.45 -5.86
N ARG A 221 -1.11 10.26 -5.68
CA ARG A 221 -0.13 10.17 -6.79
C ARG A 221 0.38 8.75 -7.01
N GLN A 222 -0.05 7.81 -6.18
CA GLN A 222 0.43 6.43 -6.16
C GLN A 222 -0.32 5.56 -7.18
N GLN A 223 0.33 4.50 -7.66
CA GLN A 223 -0.27 3.58 -8.63
C GLN A 223 -1.46 2.80 -8.06
N ILE A 224 -1.37 2.38 -6.79
CA ILE A 224 -2.46 1.71 -6.07
C ILE A 224 -2.94 2.60 -4.93
N VAL A 225 -4.23 2.90 -4.89
CA VAL A 225 -4.83 3.85 -3.96
C VAL A 225 -5.97 3.19 -3.20
N GLY A 226 -5.78 2.98 -1.91
CA GLY A 226 -6.79 2.49 -0.99
C GLY A 226 -7.76 3.57 -0.56
N ALA A 227 -9.04 3.22 -0.52
CA ALA A 227 -10.11 4.02 0.05
C ALA A 227 -11.04 3.11 0.86
N VAL A 228 -11.75 3.72 1.81
CA VAL A 228 -12.89 3.07 2.48
C VAL A 228 -14.19 3.49 1.80
N PRO A 229 -15.28 2.71 1.94
CA PRO A 229 -16.59 3.11 1.43
C PRO A 229 -16.96 4.53 1.87
N SER A 230 -17.46 5.32 0.91
CA SER A 230 -17.94 6.67 1.14
C SER A 230 -19.24 6.90 0.38
N SER A 231 -20.04 7.86 0.84
CA SER A 231 -21.23 8.34 0.15
C SER A 231 -20.92 8.93 -1.23
N GLU A 232 -19.73 9.52 -1.40
CA GLU A 232 -19.21 9.98 -2.68
C GLU A 232 -18.44 8.83 -3.37
N ARG A 233 -19.07 8.20 -4.35
CA ARG A 233 -18.42 7.11 -5.12
C ARG A 233 -17.33 7.67 -6.04
N VAL A 234 -16.19 7.00 -6.05
CA VAL A 234 -15.16 7.21 -7.07
C VAL A 234 -15.68 6.57 -8.36
N ALA A 235 -16.00 7.39 -9.36
CA ALA A 235 -16.38 6.88 -10.66
C ALA A 235 -15.14 6.32 -11.37
N SER A 236 -15.29 5.18 -12.04
CA SER A 236 -14.27 4.71 -12.97
C SER A 236 -14.29 5.58 -14.22
N ASP A 237 -13.11 6.05 -14.64
CA ASP A 237 -12.89 6.76 -15.90
C ASP A 237 -11.53 6.34 -16.49
N HIS A 238 -11.06 7.01 -17.54
CA HIS A 238 -9.79 6.69 -18.18
C HIS A 238 -8.56 6.87 -17.26
N ARG A 239 -8.69 7.58 -16.12
CA ARG A 239 -7.63 7.82 -15.15
C ARG A 239 -7.71 6.87 -13.95
N TYR A 240 -8.89 6.34 -13.64
CA TYR A 240 -9.11 5.52 -12.45
C TYR A 240 -9.84 4.21 -12.78
N ARG A 241 -9.19 3.09 -12.44
CA ARG A 241 -9.80 1.76 -12.45
C ARG A 241 -10.20 1.39 -11.04
N VAL A 242 -11.51 1.30 -10.80
CA VAL A 242 -12.05 1.16 -9.45
C VAL A 242 -12.46 -0.29 -9.20
N HIS A 243 -11.85 -0.93 -8.20
CA HIS A 243 -12.30 -2.21 -7.67
C HIS A 243 -12.99 -1.96 -6.33
N ASP A 244 -14.32 -1.94 -6.36
CA ASP A 244 -15.14 -1.92 -5.17
C ASP A 244 -15.38 -3.35 -4.67
N CYS A 245 -14.64 -3.74 -3.63
CA CYS A 245 -14.71 -5.05 -3.00
C CYS A 245 -15.75 -5.13 -1.87
N THR A 246 -16.48 -4.04 -1.64
CA THR A 246 -17.60 -3.96 -0.68
C THR A 246 -18.96 -4.12 -1.37
N GLY A 247 -18.98 -3.97 -2.69
CA GLY A 247 -20.16 -4.07 -3.53
C GLY A 247 -20.29 -5.41 -4.26
N ARG A 248 -20.94 -5.34 -5.43
CA ARG A 248 -21.13 -6.50 -6.30
C ARG A 248 -19.82 -6.84 -7.02
N PRO A 249 -19.42 -8.12 -7.07
CA PRO A 249 -18.25 -8.51 -7.84
C PRO A 249 -18.42 -8.19 -9.33
N PRO A 250 -17.30 -7.98 -10.05
CA PRO A 250 -17.33 -7.78 -11.49
C PRO A 250 -17.98 -8.99 -12.18
N ALA A 251 -18.87 -8.71 -13.14
CA ALA A 251 -19.65 -9.74 -13.82
C ALA A 251 -18.97 -10.26 -15.09
N GLU A 252 -18.07 -9.48 -15.68
CA GLU A 252 -17.47 -9.78 -16.97
C GLU A 252 -16.16 -10.56 -16.82
N PRO A 253 -15.96 -11.63 -17.61
CA PRO A 253 -14.69 -12.32 -17.66
C PRO A 253 -13.57 -11.41 -18.17
N VAL A 254 -12.42 -11.50 -17.54
CA VAL A 254 -11.22 -10.76 -17.95
C VAL A 254 -10.55 -11.49 -19.12
N PRO A 255 -10.24 -10.81 -20.24
CA PRO A 255 -9.58 -11.43 -21.39
C PRO A 255 -8.06 -11.59 -21.20
N ASP A 256 -7.48 -10.98 -20.16
CA ASP A 256 -6.05 -11.04 -19.89
C ASP A 256 -5.63 -12.40 -19.32
N THR A 257 -4.84 -13.13 -20.11
CA THR A 257 -4.36 -14.48 -19.76
C THR A 257 -3.41 -14.47 -18.56
N TRP A 258 -2.54 -13.48 -18.42
CA TRP A 258 -1.62 -13.41 -17.29
C TRP A 258 -2.36 -13.16 -15.98
N ALA A 259 -3.33 -12.25 -16.01
CA ALA A 259 -4.16 -11.95 -14.87
C ALA A 259 -4.98 -13.15 -14.39
N GLU A 260 -5.57 -13.92 -15.32
CA GLU A 260 -6.30 -15.15 -14.98
C GLU A 260 -5.37 -16.20 -14.37
N VAL A 261 -4.18 -16.43 -14.94
CA VAL A 261 -3.22 -17.41 -14.38
C VAL A 261 -2.82 -17.00 -12.96
N CYS A 262 -2.52 -15.72 -12.71
CA CYS A 262 -2.20 -15.23 -11.38
C CYS A 262 -3.36 -15.43 -10.39
N ALA A 263 -4.60 -15.12 -10.81
CA ALA A 263 -5.79 -15.33 -9.99
C ALA A 263 -6.01 -16.81 -9.64
N ARG A 264 -5.77 -17.72 -10.60
CA ARG A 264 -5.90 -19.17 -10.39
C ARG A 264 -4.84 -19.72 -9.45
N VAL A 265 -3.60 -19.28 -9.60
CA VAL A 265 -2.48 -19.69 -8.70
C VAL A 265 -2.76 -19.28 -7.26
N TRP A 266 -3.25 -18.05 -7.06
CA TRP A 266 -3.67 -17.57 -5.74
C TRP A 266 -4.86 -18.34 -5.18
N THR A 267 -5.91 -18.53 -5.97
CA THR A 267 -7.12 -19.26 -5.53
C THR A 267 -6.83 -20.74 -5.22
N ALA A 268 -5.83 -21.33 -5.88
CA ALA A 268 -5.35 -22.68 -5.61
C ALA A 268 -4.44 -22.78 -4.36
N GLY A 269 -4.11 -21.67 -3.70
CA GLY A 269 -3.24 -21.67 -2.52
C GLY A 269 -1.77 -21.97 -2.83
N ARG A 270 -1.33 -21.71 -4.07
CA ARG A 270 0.02 -22.03 -4.56
C ARG A 270 0.89 -20.81 -4.90
N PRO A 271 0.99 -19.78 -4.03
CA PRO A 271 1.82 -18.61 -4.31
C PRO A 271 3.32 -18.92 -4.35
N ASP A 272 3.76 -20.11 -3.94
CA ASP A 272 5.12 -20.60 -4.18
C ASP A 272 5.51 -20.57 -5.67
N LEU A 273 4.55 -20.84 -6.57
CA LEU A 273 4.80 -20.91 -8.01
C LEU A 273 5.28 -19.58 -8.61
N PHE A 274 4.94 -18.43 -8.01
CA PHE A 274 5.42 -17.13 -8.49
C PHE A 274 6.93 -16.93 -8.30
N ARG A 275 7.53 -17.60 -7.31
CA ARG A 275 8.98 -17.54 -7.08
C ARG A 275 9.72 -18.59 -7.89
N ASP A 276 9.11 -19.75 -8.06
CA ASP A 276 9.77 -20.95 -8.58
C ASP A 276 9.71 -21.03 -10.12
N ALA A 277 8.71 -20.42 -10.75
CA ALA A 277 8.51 -20.51 -12.19
C ALA A 277 9.51 -19.68 -13.02
N GLY A 278 10.22 -18.71 -12.42
CA GLY A 278 10.98 -17.71 -13.17
C GLY A 278 10.10 -16.62 -13.79
N ASP A 279 10.71 -15.65 -14.47
CA ASP A 279 9.99 -14.48 -14.97
C ASP A 279 9.17 -14.79 -16.24
N GLY A 280 7.91 -14.35 -16.24
CA GLY A 280 7.03 -14.36 -17.41
C GLY A 280 5.89 -15.37 -17.39
N LEU A 281 4.96 -15.20 -18.34
CA LEU A 281 3.70 -15.96 -18.38
C LEU A 281 3.89 -17.45 -18.72
N GLY A 282 4.79 -17.77 -19.65
CA GLY A 282 5.03 -19.14 -20.11
C GLY A 282 5.43 -20.09 -18.98
N PRO A 283 6.56 -19.81 -18.28
CA PRO A 283 7.01 -20.65 -17.19
C PRO A 283 5.99 -20.77 -16.05
N LEU A 284 5.31 -19.68 -15.67
CA LEU A 284 4.26 -19.69 -14.66
C LEU A 284 3.07 -20.59 -15.05
N THR A 285 2.68 -20.53 -16.32
CA THR A 285 1.59 -21.37 -16.86
C THR A 285 1.97 -22.86 -16.80
N VAL A 286 3.19 -23.20 -17.19
CA VAL A 286 3.70 -24.59 -17.11
C VAL A 286 3.67 -25.06 -15.66
N ALA A 287 4.22 -24.28 -14.73
CA ALA A 287 4.26 -24.61 -13.31
C ALA A 287 2.84 -24.80 -12.72
N ALA A 288 1.90 -23.93 -13.08
CA ALA A 288 0.50 -24.03 -12.67
C ALA A 288 -0.17 -25.32 -13.19
N LEU A 289 0.05 -25.68 -14.46
CA LEU A 289 -0.49 -26.92 -15.03
C LEU A 289 0.12 -28.16 -14.36
N THR A 290 1.43 -28.18 -14.13
CA THR A 290 2.11 -29.27 -13.41
C THR A 290 1.60 -29.41 -11.97
N ALA A 291 1.22 -28.30 -11.33
CA ALA A 291 0.59 -28.29 -10.01
C ALA A 291 -0.89 -28.70 -10.01
N GLY A 292 -1.47 -29.07 -11.16
CA GLY A 292 -2.87 -29.49 -11.28
C GLY A 292 -3.88 -28.34 -11.29
N ILE A 293 -3.42 -27.10 -11.53
CA ILE A 293 -4.30 -25.93 -11.56
C ILE A 293 -5.00 -25.86 -12.92
N ALA A 294 -6.33 -25.84 -12.90
CA ALA A 294 -7.13 -25.74 -14.11
C ALA A 294 -7.03 -24.34 -14.73
N LEU A 295 -6.49 -24.26 -15.94
CA LEU A 295 -6.38 -23.01 -16.73
C LEU A 295 -7.28 -23.04 -17.96
N ARG A 296 -7.61 -21.85 -18.48
CA ARG A 296 -8.31 -21.64 -19.76
C ARG A 296 -7.48 -22.12 -20.96
N SER A 297 -8.13 -22.29 -22.12
CA SER A 297 -7.49 -22.82 -23.34
C SER A 297 -6.39 -21.92 -23.90
N ASP A 298 -6.58 -20.60 -23.83
CA ASP A 298 -5.59 -19.59 -24.21
C ASP A 298 -4.32 -19.68 -23.35
N ALA A 299 -4.47 -19.81 -22.03
CA ALA A 299 -3.34 -20.04 -21.13
C ALA A 299 -2.61 -21.35 -21.46
N ARG A 300 -3.33 -22.46 -21.69
CA ARG A 300 -2.70 -23.73 -22.07
C ARG A 300 -1.89 -23.64 -23.37
N ALA A 301 -2.34 -22.84 -24.34
CA ALA A 301 -1.60 -22.63 -25.57
C ALA A 301 -0.27 -21.89 -25.35
N VAL A 302 -0.18 -21.03 -24.33
CA VAL A 302 1.07 -20.34 -23.96
C VAL A 302 2.10 -21.31 -23.38
N ALA A 303 1.68 -22.34 -22.63
CA ALA A 303 2.58 -23.38 -22.12
C ALA A 303 3.11 -24.34 -23.19
N ALA A 304 2.48 -24.37 -24.37
CA ALA A 304 2.86 -25.26 -25.48
C ALA A 304 3.87 -24.63 -26.46
N ARG A 305 4.30 -23.39 -26.20
CA ARG A 305 5.29 -22.63 -27.00
C ARG A 305 6.64 -22.60 -26.28
#